data_AF-A0A2A2DBH7-F1
#
_entry.id   AF-A0A2A2DBH7-F1
#
_cell.length_a   1.000
_cell.length_b   1.000
_cell.length_c   1.000
_cell.angle_alpha   90.00
_cell.angle_beta   90.00
_cell.angle_gamma   90.00
#
_symmetry.space_group_name_H-M   'P 1'
#
loop_
_entity.id
_entity.type
_entity.pdbx_description
1 polymer ?
#
loop_
_entity_poly.entity_id
_entity_poly.type
_entity_poly.pdbx_seq_one_letter_code
_entity_poly.pdbx_strand_id
1 'polypeptide(L)'
;MTASATAHPVPYYSQWESPDLVPAFITGSRQVSTDPLWQKSGAATPEEYAFWAPRMCGVACLRMALDFWGLPVPPSVPLVGELQEAGAYIRDGDQVKGLIYQPFASFVTARWGAYARAAAELPATEIRAEIARGRLVMVSVHKSVRTPEVTPPSRGGHLVLVVGARDGGVLLHNPSGLPGRSQEFAPVSWTALDRFYAGRGVVLAGPTEGEAQRDPHDLGRDR
;
A
#
# COMPACT_ATOMS: atom_id res chain seq x y z
N MET A 1 12.62 -5.99 -28.81
CA MET A 1 11.74 -4.88 -28.36
C MET A 1 12.11 -4.58 -26.92
N THR A 2 12.77 -3.44 -26.66
CA THR A 2 13.02 -2.96 -25.29
C THR A 2 11.67 -2.66 -24.66
N ALA A 3 11.29 -3.42 -23.64
CA ALA A 3 9.98 -3.26 -23.03
C ALA A 3 9.95 -1.92 -22.29
N SER A 4 9.03 -1.03 -22.70
CA SER A 4 8.93 0.34 -22.21
C SER A 4 8.83 0.39 -20.68
N ALA A 5 9.40 1.43 -20.09
CA ALA A 5 9.14 1.76 -18.70
C ALA A 5 7.68 2.19 -18.54
N THR A 6 7.02 1.72 -17.48
CA THR A 6 5.68 2.14 -17.09
C THR A 6 5.78 2.72 -15.69
N ALA A 7 5.22 3.90 -15.48
CA ALA A 7 5.09 4.54 -14.17
C ALA A 7 3.71 5.21 -14.09
N HIS A 8 2.98 4.89 -13.03
CA HIS A 8 1.68 5.48 -12.72
C HIS A 8 1.89 6.68 -11.78
N PRO A 9 1.30 7.86 -12.03
CA PRO A 9 1.50 9.06 -11.21
C PRO A 9 0.69 8.98 -9.90
N VAL A 10 0.97 7.96 -9.09
CA VAL A 10 0.29 7.68 -7.83
C VAL A 10 0.70 8.74 -6.79
N PRO A 11 -0.24 9.38 -6.07
CA PRO A 11 0.08 10.26 -4.96
C PRO A 11 0.72 9.49 -3.80
N TYR A 12 1.56 10.15 -3.00
CA TYR A 12 2.23 9.50 -1.87
C TYR A 12 1.54 9.76 -0.53
N TYR A 13 1.41 8.69 0.26
CA TYR A 13 1.04 8.73 1.67
C TYR A 13 2.06 7.94 2.49
N SER A 14 2.57 8.55 3.56
CA SER A 14 3.38 7.84 4.55
C SER A 14 2.48 7.11 5.56
N GLN A 15 3.02 6.07 6.21
CA GLN A 15 2.34 5.44 7.35
C GLN A 15 2.38 6.31 8.62
N TRP A 16 3.21 7.35 8.63
CA TRP A 16 3.20 8.42 9.61
C TRP A 16 2.69 9.71 8.97
N GLU A 17 1.81 10.46 9.62
CA GLU A 17 1.16 11.65 9.05
C GLU A 17 2.15 12.81 8.80
N SER A 18 3.33 12.81 9.44
CA SER A 18 4.46 13.67 9.07
C SER A 18 5.56 12.89 8.33
N PRO A 19 5.53 12.83 6.98
CA PRO A 19 6.54 12.14 6.18
C PRO A 19 7.98 12.59 6.47
N ASP A 20 8.19 13.88 6.73
CA ASP A 20 9.54 14.43 6.99
C ASP A 20 10.16 13.95 8.30
N LEU A 21 9.33 13.52 9.26
CA LEU A 21 9.77 13.08 10.58
C LEU A 21 10.01 11.55 10.66
N VAL A 22 9.77 10.83 9.57
CA VAL A 22 9.93 9.37 9.48
C VAL A 22 11.30 8.89 10.02
N PRO A 23 12.46 9.51 9.69
CA PRO A 23 13.75 9.09 10.23
C PRO A 23 13.81 9.16 11.77
N ALA A 24 13.20 10.19 12.36
CA ALA A 24 13.21 10.38 13.82
C ALA A 24 12.33 9.34 14.53
N PHE A 25 11.18 8.99 13.94
CA PHE A 25 10.30 7.93 14.46
C PHE A 25 10.95 6.55 14.36
N ILE A 26 11.63 6.25 13.25
CA ILE A 26 12.31 4.96 13.06
C ILE A 26 13.45 4.78 14.05
N THR A 27 14.23 5.84 14.31
CA THR A 27 15.38 5.79 15.22
C THR A 27 14.99 5.89 16.68
N GLY A 28 13.73 6.25 16.98
CA GLY A 28 13.29 6.53 18.36
C GLY A 28 13.80 7.85 18.93
N SER A 29 14.49 8.68 18.14
CA SER A 29 14.91 10.02 18.57
C SER A 29 13.73 10.98 18.76
N ARG A 30 12.55 10.62 18.23
CA ARG A 30 11.28 11.28 18.49
C ARG A 30 10.19 10.25 18.77
N GLN A 31 9.34 10.52 19.76
CA GLN A 31 8.16 9.70 20.04
C GLN A 31 7.08 9.92 18.98
N VAL A 32 6.45 8.84 18.51
CA VAL A 32 5.41 8.91 17.47
C VAL A 32 4.17 9.69 17.93
N SER A 33 3.82 9.64 19.22
CA SER A 33 2.74 10.43 19.81
C SER A 33 2.97 11.96 19.73
N THR A 34 4.19 12.39 19.42
CA THR A 34 4.53 13.81 19.23
C THR A 34 4.53 14.23 17.75
N ASP A 35 4.06 13.38 16.84
CA ASP A 35 3.88 13.75 15.43
C ASP A 35 2.91 14.94 15.33
N PRO A 36 3.32 16.12 14.82
CA PRO A 36 2.48 17.31 14.80
C PRO A 36 1.23 17.17 13.93
N LEU A 37 1.16 16.14 13.08
CA LEU A 37 0.05 15.88 12.18
C LEU A 37 -0.77 14.65 12.59
N TRP A 38 -0.57 14.09 13.79
CA TRP A 38 -1.25 12.87 14.24
C TRP A 38 -2.77 12.95 14.09
N GLN A 39 -3.38 14.13 14.29
CA GLN A 39 -4.83 14.32 14.17
C GLN A 39 -5.36 14.02 12.76
N LYS A 40 -4.54 14.21 11.71
CA LYS A 40 -4.92 13.88 10.32
C LYS A 40 -5.18 12.39 10.10
N SER A 41 -4.65 11.55 11.00
CA SER A 41 -4.92 10.11 10.98
C SER A 41 -6.36 9.78 11.34
N GLY A 42 -7.09 10.69 12.00
CA GLY A 42 -8.41 10.44 12.56
C GLY A 42 -8.39 9.65 13.87
N ALA A 43 -7.21 9.45 14.49
CA ALA A 43 -7.13 8.93 15.85
C ALA A 43 -7.82 9.85 16.86
N ALA A 44 -8.39 9.27 17.92
CA ALA A 44 -8.95 10.02 19.04
C ALA A 44 -7.86 10.59 19.96
N THR A 45 -6.70 9.94 20.02
CA THR A 45 -5.57 10.33 20.87
C THR A 45 -4.22 10.19 20.17
N PRO A 46 -3.20 10.96 20.58
CA PRO A 46 -1.83 10.75 20.09
C PRO A 46 -1.31 9.34 20.36
N GLU A 47 -1.71 8.72 21.47
CA GLU A 47 -1.31 7.37 21.86
C GLU A 47 -1.90 6.30 20.94
N GLU A 48 -3.18 6.44 20.57
CA GLU A 48 -3.82 5.58 19.57
C GLU A 48 -3.11 5.69 18.22
N TYR A 49 -2.82 6.91 17.78
CA TYR A 49 -2.03 7.13 16.57
C TYR A 49 -0.65 6.46 16.67
N ALA A 50 0.07 6.67 17.77
CA ALA A 50 1.39 6.10 17.99
C ALA A 50 1.37 4.57 18.00
N PHE A 51 0.29 3.97 18.47
CA PHE A 51 0.07 2.54 18.39
C PHE A 51 -0.10 2.08 16.93
N TRP A 52 -0.94 2.75 16.14
CA TRP A 52 -1.24 2.28 14.79
C TRP A 52 -0.19 2.64 13.74
N ALA A 53 0.41 3.83 13.78
CA ALA A 53 1.28 4.35 12.71
C ALA A 53 2.42 3.40 12.28
N PRO A 54 3.14 2.70 13.19
CA PRO A 54 4.15 1.72 12.80
C PRO A 54 3.61 0.49 12.02
N ARG A 55 2.29 0.25 12.07
CA ARG A 55 1.58 -0.94 11.55
C ARG A 55 0.74 -0.64 10.30
N MET A 56 0.64 0.63 9.89
CA MET A 56 -0.24 1.12 8.82
C MET A 56 0.39 1.10 7.41
N CYS A 57 1.47 0.37 7.18
CA CYS A 57 2.08 0.30 5.84
C CYS A 57 1.10 -0.14 4.73
N GLY A 58 0.26 -1.14 5.01
CA GLY A 58 -0.78 -1.57 4.05
C GLY A 58 -1.90 -0.53 3.87
N VAL A 59 -2.27 0.18 4.94
CA VAL A 59 -3.26 1.26 4.90
C VAL A 59 -2.75 2.44 4.07
N ALA A 60 -1.49 2.83 4.24
CA ALA A 60 -0.87 3.86 3.41
C ALA A 60 -0.84 3.46 1.94
N CYS A 61 -0.51 2.20 1.61
CA CYS A 61 -0.61 1.68 0.24
C CYS A 61 -2.03 1.77 -0.33
N LEU A 62 -3.04 1.43 0.47
CA LEU A 62 -4.44 1.54 0.05
C LEU A 62 -4.83 3.01 -0.18
N ARG A 63 -4.48 3.92 0.74
CA ARG A 63 -4.76 5.37 0.58
C ARG A 63 -4.15 5.93 -0.71
N MET A 64 -2.91 5.57 -1.03
CA MET A 64 -2.25 5.92 -2.30
C MET A 64 -3.03 5.40 -3.52
N ALA A 65 -3.46 4.14 -3.48
CA ALA A 65 -4.22 3.54 -4.58
C ALA A 65 -5.60 4.21 -4.75
N LEU A 66 -6.32 4.49 -3.66
CA LEU A 66 -7.62 5.16 -3.69
C LEU A 66 -7.51 6.57 -4.29
N ASP A 67 -6.51 7.34 -3.86
CA ASP A 67 -6.27 8.69 -4.39
C ASP A 67 -5.95 8.66 -5.89
N PHE A 68 -5.09 7.73 -6.30
CA PHE A 68 -4.76 7.53 -7.71
C PHE A 68 -5.98 7.20 -8.58
N TRP A 69 -6.97 6.48 -8.05
CA TRP A 69 -8.21 6.18 -8.74
C TRP A 69 -9.30 7.26 -8.59
N GLY A 70 -8.98 8.40 -7.96
CA GLY A 70 -9.94 9.49 -7.74
C GLY A 70 -11.06 9.13 -6.76
N LEU A 71 -10.86 8.10 -5.92
CA LEU A 71 -11.82 7.69 -4.91
C LEU A 71 -11.62 8.46 -3.61
N PRO A 72 -12.68 8.64 -2.78
CA PRO A 72 -12.53 9.22 -1.46
C PRO A 72 -11.49 8.47 -0.63
N VAL A 73 -10.58 9.22 0.01
CA VAL A 73 -9.49 8.68 0.85
C VAL A 73 -9.84 8.90 2.33
N PRO A 74 -10.28 7.85 3.06
CA PRO A 74 -10.57 7.99 4.48
C PRO A 74 -9.29 8.26 5.31
N PRO A 75 -9.43 8.86 6.50
CA PRO A 75 -8.34 8.93 7.47
C PRO A 75 -7.81 7.53 7.85
N SER A 76 -6.52 7.45 8.18
CA SER A 76 -5.80 6.18 8.30
C SER A 76 -6.27 5.31 9.47
N VAL A 77 -6.52 5.87 10.65
CA VAL A 77 -6.91 5.11 11.85
C VAL A 77 -8.35 4.58 11.79
N PRO A 78 -9.36 5.38 11.37
CA PRO A 78 -10.70 4.83 11.09
C PRO A 78 -10.68 3.69 10.07
N LEU A 79 -9.86 3.81 9.02
CA LEU A 79 -9.70 2.75 8.01
C LEU A 79 -9.05 1.48 8.60
N VAL A 80 -8.16 1.60 9.59
CA VAL A 80 -7.70 0.44 10.36
C VAL A 80 -8.85 -0.23 11.11
N GLY A 81 -9.76 0.56 11.71
CA GLY A 81 -10.97 0.05 12.38
C GLY A 81 -11.80 -0.85 11.46
N GLU A 82 -12.14 -0.35 10.28
CA GLU A 82 -12.91 -1.10 9.27
C GLU A 82 -12.16 -2.36 8.81
N LEU A 83 -10.84 -2.28 8.66
CA LEU A 83 -10.01 -3.44 8.30
C LEU A 83 -9.91 -4.47 9.45
N GLN A 84 -10.00 -4.06 10.71
CA GLN A 84 -10.12 -5.00 11.83
C GLN A 84 -11.46 -5.73 11.80
N GLU A 85 -12.56 -5.00 11.59
CA GLU A 85 -13.90 -5.59 11.45
C GLU A 85 -13.97 -6.58 10.28
N ALA A 86 -13.27 -6.29 9.18
CA ALA A 86 -13.15 -7.19 8.04
C ALA A 86 -12.15 -8.35 8.26
N GLY A 87 -11.48 -8.43 9.41
CA GLY A 87 -10.49 -9.48 9.72
C GLY A 87 -9.15 -9.32 8.98
N ALA A 88 -8.89 -8.17 8.35
CA ALA A 88 -7.63 -7.86 7.69
C ALA A 88 -6.53 -7.41 8.66
N TYR A 89 -6.92 -6.95 9.87
CA TYR A 89 -6.03 -6.76 11.01
C TYR A 89 -6.57 -7.54 12.21
N ILE A 90 -5.68 -8.21 12.95
CA ILE A 90 -6.03 -8.89 14.19
C ILE A 90 -5.11 -8.34 15.27
N ARG A 91 -5.72 -7.74 16.29
CA ARG A 91 -5.04 -7.24 17.49
C ARG A 91 -5.18 -8.26 18.61
N ASP A 92 -4.07 -8.54 19.29
CA ASP A 92 -3.99 -9.35 20.50
C ASP A 92 -3.15 -8.59 21.54
N GLY A 93 -3.84 -7.92 22.47
CA GLY A 93 -3.21 -6.94 23.38
C GLY A 93 -2.48 -5.83 22.62
N ASP A 94 -1.16 -5.72 22.81
CA ASP A 94 -0.30 -4.74 22.12
C ASP A 94 0.29 -5.26 20.80
N GLN A 95 0.06 -6.54 20.50
CA GLN A 95 0.49 -7.15 19.25
C GLN A 95 -0.58 -7.01 18.18
N VAL A 96 -0.13 -6.83 16.95
CA VAL A 96 -1.01 -6.81 15.78
C VAL A 96 -0.35 -7.68 14.73
N LYS A 97 -1.11 -8.64 14.19
CA LYS A 97 -0.64 -9.40 13.03
C LYS A 97 -0.52 -8.45 11.84
N GLY A 98 0.51 -8.64 11.01
CA GLY A 98 0.62 -7.88 9.76
C GLY A 98 -0.66 -8.04 8.92
N LEU A 99 -0.95 -7.04 8.08
CA LEU A 99 -2.17 -7.01 7.26
C LEU A 99 -2.36 -8.33 6.50
N ILE A 100 -3.53 -8.95 6.70
CA ILE A 100 -3.87 -10.25 6.14
C ILE A 100 -4.47 -10.04 4.75
N TYR A 101 -3.84 -10.64 3.72
CA TYR A 101 -4.09 -10.26 2.32
C TYR A 101 -5.47 -10.63 1.81
N GLN A 102 -5.96 -11.83 2.13
CA GLN A 102 -7.25 -12.29 1.62
C GLN A 102 -8.43 -11.46 2.16
N PRO A 103 -8.56 -11.25 3.49
CA PRO A 103 -9.61 -10.38 4.02
C PRO A 103 -9.47 -8.94 3.56
N PHE A 104 -8.24 -8.42 3.44
CA PHE A 104 -8.00 -7.10 2.86
C PHE A 104 -8.51 -6.99 1.42
N ALA A 105 -8.18 -7.95 0.56
CA ALA A 105 -8.62 -7.94 -0.84
C ALA A 105 -10.15 -8.03 -0.94
N SER A 106 -10.78 -8.89 -0.14
CA SER A 106 -12.24 -8.98 -0.06
C SER A 106 -12.87 -7.66 0.39
N PHE A 107 -12.30 -7.02 1.42
CA PHE A 107 -12.76 -5.72 1.92
C PHE A 107 -12.65 -4.62 0.87
N VAL A 108 -11.49 -4.50 0.19
CA VAL A 108 -11.28 -3.48 -0.85
C VAL A 108 -12.28 -3.64 -1.99
N THR A 109 -12.51 -4.89 -2.41
CA THR A 109 -13.50 -5.21 -3.45
C THR A 109 -14.92 -4.83 -3.00
N ALA A 110 -15.32 -5.23 -1.79
CA ALA A 110 -16.66 -4.97 -1.29
C ALA A 110 -16.93 -3.47 -1.04
N ARG A 111 -15.94 -2.72 -0.54
CA ARG A 111 -16.13 -1.32 -0.14
C ARG A 111 -16.07 -0.32 -1.30
N TRP A 112 -15.22 -0.56 -2.29
CA TRP A 112 -15.00 0.39 -3.39
C TRP A 112 -15.34 -0.16 -4.78
N GLY A 113 -15.73 -1.43 -4.91
CA GLY A 113 -15.88 -2.08 -6.21
C GLY A 113 -14.57 -2.21 -6.99
N ALA A 114 -13.44 -1.97 -6.34
CA ALA A 114 -12.11 -2.06 -6.92
C ALA A 114 -11.68 -3.53 -7.07
N TYR A 115 -10.84 -3.82 -8.06
CA TYR A 115 -10.23 -5.14 -8.16
C TYR A 115 -9.12 -5.27 -7.12
N ALA A 116 -9.20 -6.29 -6.26
CA ALA A 116 -8.11 -6.68 -5.37
C ALA A 116 -7.93 -8.20 -5.34
N ARG A 117 -6.70 -8.67 -5.53
CA ARG A 117 -6.34 -10.09 -5.48
C ARG A 117 -5.16 -10.33 -4.56
N ALA A 118 -5.38 -11.08 -3.50
CA ALA A 118 -4.29 -11.63 -2.70
C ALA A 118 -3.50 -12.65 -3.52
N ALA A 119 -2.18 -12.51 -3.55
CA ALA A 119 -1.27 -13.39 -4.24
C ALA A 119 -0.25 -13.96 -3.24
N ALA A 120 -0.45 -15.20 -2.82
CA ALA A 120 0.47 -15.92 -1.93
C ALA A 120 1.80 -16.24 -2.63
N GLU A 121 1.76 -16.39 -3.96
CA GLU A 121 2.91 -16.49 -4.84
C GLU A 121 2.75 -15.42 -5.93
N LEU A 122 3.75 -14.55 -6.04
CA LEU A 122 3.78 -13.45 -6.99
C LEU A 122 5.21 -13.24 -7.46
N PRO A 123 5.64 -13.94 -8.53
CA PRO A 123 6.97 -13.79 -9.09
C PRO A 123 7.25 -12.35 -9.55
N ALA A 124 8.52 -11.93 -9.50
CA ALA A 124 8.91 -10.56 -9.90
C ALA A 124 8.54 -10.23 -11.36
N THR A 125 8.53 -11.23 -12.24
CA THR A 125 8.09 -11.10 -13.63
C THR A 125 6.60 -10.75 -13.74
N GLU A 126 5.75 -11.27 -12.84
CA GLU A 126 4.33 -10.95 -12.79
C GLU A 126 4.11 -9.50 -12.34
N ILE A 127 4.91 -8.99 -11.39
CA ILE A 127 4.84 -7.57 -10.96
C ILE A 127 4.91 -6.65 -12.17
N ARG A 128 5.90 -6.85 -13.05
CA ARG A 128 6.06 -6.03 -14.25
C ARG A 128 4.84 -6.12 -15.17
N ALA A 129 4.29 -7.32 -15.36
CA ALA A 129 3.13 -7.54 -16.21
C ALA A 129 1.87 -6.84 -15.66
N GLU A 130 1.68 -6.87 -14.34
CA GLU A 130 0.56 -6.18 -13.67
C GLU A 130 0.69 -4.66 -13.80
N ILE A 131 1.87 -4.09 -13.57
CA ILE A 131 2.10 -2.65 -13.77
C ILE A 131 1.81 -2.24 -15.22
N ALA A 132 2.25 -3.03 -16.21
CA ALA A 132 1.99 -2.76 -17.62
C ALA A 132 0.50 -2.83 -18.00
N ARG A 133 -0.33 -3.53 -17.22
CA ARG A 133 -1.80 -3.59 -17.37
C ARG A 133 -2.52 -2.41 -16.72
N GLY A 134 -1.81 -1.42 -16.20
CA GLY A 134 -2.42 -0.29 -15.49
C GLY A 134 -2.75 -0.57 -14.03
N ARG A 135 -2.30 -1.70 -13.48
CA ARG A 135 -2.55 -2.09 -12.08
C ARG A 135 -1.43 -1.60 -11.17
N LEU A 136 -1.71 -1.58 -9.88
CA LEU A 136 -0.75 -1.35 -8.82
C LEU A 136 -0.50 -2.67 -8.06
N VAL A 137 0.66 -2.80 -7.42
CA VAL A 137 0.99 -4.02 -6.68
C VAL A 137 1.53 -3.69 -5.30
N MET A 138 0.82 -4.10 -4.25
CA MET A 138 1.35 -4.11 -2.89
C MET A 138 2.25 -5.33 -2.71
N VAL A 139 3.52 -5.14 -2.40
CA VAL A 139 4.48 -6.25 -2.23
C VAL A 139 5.02 -6.33 -0.81
N SER A 140 5.16 -7.56 -0.32
CA SER A 140 5.73 -7.85 1.00
C SER A 140 7.25 -7.84 0.94
N VAL A 141 7.87 -6.85 1.57
CA VAL A 141 9.33 -6.66 1.59
C VAL A 141 9.82 -6.52 3.03
N HIS A 142 11.12 -6.70 3.26
CA HIS A 142 11.72 -6.32 4.52
C HIS A 142 11.82 -4.79 4.62
N LYS A 143 11.53 -4.25 5.81
CA LYS A 143 11.42 -2.79 6.05
C LYS A 143 12.68 -2.00 5.70
N SER A 144 13.86 -2.64 5.73
CA SER A 144 15.13 -2.02 5.36
C SER A 144 15.28 -1.74 3.86
N VAL A 145 14.31 -2.09 3.01
CA VAL A 145 14.28 -1.68 1.58
C VAL A 145 14.35 -0.15 1.39
N ARG A 146 14.06 0.63 2.44
CA ARG A 146 14.29 2.09 2.48
C ARG A 146 15.77 2.50 2.29
N THR A 147 16.68 1.55 2.49
CA THR A 147 18.13 1.67 2.24
C THR A 147 18.57 0.44 1.44
N PRO A 148 18.34 0.40 0.12
CA PRO A 148 18.56 -0.79 -0.72
C PRO A 148 20.00 -1.33 -0.68
N GLU A 149 20.97 -0.53 -0.26
CA GLU A 149 22.38 -0.93 -0.14
C GLU A 149 22.60 -1.93 1.00
N VAL A 150 21.74 -1.93 2.02
CA VAL A 150 21.86 -2.78 3.21
C VAL A 150 21.30 -4.18 2.92
N THR A 151 22.02 -5.21 3.35
CA THR A 151 21.52 -6.59 3.33
C THR A 151 20.46 -6.78 4.42
N PRO A 152 19.23 -7.19 4.09
CA PRO A 152 18.20 -7.40 5.10
C PRO A 152 18.47 -8.71 5.88
N PRO A 153 18.09 -8.78 7.17
CA PRO A 153 18.20 -10.00 7.98
C PRO A 153 17.18 -11.08 7.57
N SER A 154 16.09 -10.70 6.90
CA SER A 154 15.03 -11.59 6.43
C SER A 154 14.26 -10.94 5.26
N ARG A 155 13.26 -11.63 4.71
CA ARG A 155 12.34 -11.11 3.68
C ARG A 155 10.96 -10.83 4.28
N GLY A 156 10.26 -9.82 3.78
CA GLY A 156 8.87 -9.50 4.17
C GLY A 156 8.71 -8.79 5.51
N GLY A 157 7.45 -8.61 5.93
CA GLY A 157 7.08 -7.94 7.19
C GLY A 157 6.75 -6.45 7.06
N HIS A 158 6.90 -5.89 5.87
CA HIS A 158 6.50 -4.52 5.52
C HIS A 158 5.85 -4.50 4.13
N LEU A 159 4.87 -3.63 3.92
CA LEU A 159 4.20 -3.47 2.63
C LEU A 159 4.66 -2.16 1.97
N VAL A 160 4.99 -2.25 0.69
CA VAL A 160 5.27 -1.11 -0.19
C VAL A 160 4.43 -1.23 -1.44
N LEU A 161 4.16 -0.10 -2.10
CA LEU A 161 3.37 -0.06 -3.32
C LEU A 161 4.30 0.06 -4.53
N VAL A 162 4.27 -0.91 -5.42
CA VAL A 162 4.90 -0.81 -6.74
C VAL A 162 4.00 0.04 -7.61
N VAL A 163 4.55 1.15 -8.10
CA VAL A 163 3.84 2.13 -8.95
C VAL A 163 4.45 2.26 -10.33
N GLY A 164 5.59 1.60 -10.56
CA GLY A 164 6.22 1.55 -11.86
C GLY A 164 7.16 0.37 -11.99
N ALA A 165 7.47 0.02 -13.23
CA ALA A 165 8.42 -1.02 -13.59
C ALA A 165 9.17 -0.62 -14.86
N ARG A 166 10.45 -0.98 -14.91
CA ARG A 166 11.37 -0.80 -16.05
C ARG A 166 12.26 -2.04 -16.17
N ASP A 167 13.01 -2.14 -17.27
CA ASP A 167 13.90 -3.29 -17.49
C ASP A 167 14.83 -3.58 -16.30
N GLY A 168 15.37 -2.53 -15.66
CA GLY A 168 16.29 -2.68 -14.53
C GLY A 168 15.65 -2.86 -13.14
N GLY A 169 14.34 -2.69 -12.97
CA GLY A 169 13.71 -2.79 -11.65
C GLY A 169 12.32 -2.17 -11.54
N VAL A 170 11.93 -1.85 -10.31
CA VAL A 170 10.65 -1.25 -9.96
C VAL A 170 10.81 0.16 -9.40
N LEU A 171 9.73 0.93 -9.43
CA LEU A 171 9.57 2.17 -8.68
C LEU A 171 8.60 1.91 -7.53
N LEU A 172 9.02 2.26 -6.31
CA LEU A 172 8.25 2.03 -5.09
C LEU A 172 7.77 3.35 -4.48
N HIS A 173 6.52 3.37 -4.03
CA HIS A 173 6.17 4.18 -2.87
C HIS A 173 6.36 3.35 -1.61
N ASN A 174 7.21 3.84 -0.71
CA ASN A 174 7.47 3.17 0.56
C ASN A 174 6.84 3.97 1.72
N PRO A 175 5.78 3.44 2.37
CA PRO A 175 5.13 4.13 3.48
C PRO A 175 6.07 4.52 4.63
N SER A 176 7.17 3.78 4.82
CA SER A 176 8.20 4.07 5.83
C SER A 176 9.54 4.52 5.23
N GLY A 177 9.49 5.06 4.01
CA GLY A 177 10.66 5.56 3.30
C GLY A 177 11.26 6.81 3.95
N LEU A 178 12.52 7.07 3.63
CA LEU A 178 13.23 8.26 4.07
C LEU A 178 12.95 9.44 3.10
N PRO A 179 12.65 10.65 3.62
CA PRO A 179 12.40 11.85 2.81
C PRO A 179 13.49 12.12 1.78
N GLY A 180 13.08 12.45 0.56
CA GLY A 180 13.99 12.73 -0.57
C GLY A 180 14.86 11.55 -1.02
N ARG A 181 14.64 10.34 -0.48
CA ARG A 181 15.46 9.16 -0.78
C ARG A 181 14.65 7.97 -1.24
N SER A 182 13.68 7.56 -0.43
CA SER A 182 13.01 6.27 -0.63
C SER A 182 11.52 6.31 -0.36
N GLN A 183 10.90 7.48 -0.22
CA GLN A 183 9.45 7.62 -0.03
C GLN A 183 8.70 7.45 -1.34
N GLU A 184 9.13 8.17 -2.37
CA GLU A 184 8.38 8.34 -3.60
C GLU A 184 9.15 7.92 -4.82
N PHE A 185 8.48 7.19 -5.73
CA PHE A 185 9.06 6.69 -6.98
C PHE A 185 10.47 6.10 -6.80
N ALA A 186 10.70 5.47 -5.65
CA ALA A 186 12.02 5.06 -5.21
C ALA A 186 12.50 3.90 -6.10
N PRO A 187 13.59 4.07 -6.86
CA PRO A 187 14.06 3.02 -7.75
C PRO A 187 14.69 1.88 -6.96
N VAL A 188 14.24 0.65 -7.21
CA VAL A 188 14.84 -0.56 -6.65
C VAL A 188 15.12 -1.53 -7.79
N SER A 189 16.38 -1.93 -7.96
CA SER A 189 16.75 -2.90 -8.99
C SER A 189 16.13 -4.28 -8.72
N TRP A 190 15.96 -5.12 -9.73
CA TRP A 190 15.46 -6.48 -9.53
C TRP A 190 16.33 -7.28 -8.55
N THR A 191 17.66 -7.15 -8.66
CA THR A 191 18.62 -7.78 -7.74
C THR A 191 18.47 -7.25 -6.31
N ALA A 192 18.24 -5.95 -6.13
CA ALA A 192 17.99 -5.40 -4.81
C ALA A 192 16.66 -5.93 -4.27
N LEU A 193 15.58 -5.86 -5.05
CA LEU A 193 14.24 -6.29 -4.67
C LEU A 193 14.23 -7.74 -4.20
N ASP A 194 14.88 -8.66 -4.93
CA ASP A 194 14.95 -10.07 -4.58
C ASP A 194 15.48 -10.30 -3.15
N ARG A 195 16.43 -9.48 -2.68
CA ARG A 195 16.95 -9.61 -1.30
C ARG A 195 15.89 -9.31 -0.24
N PHE A 196 14.96 -8.37 -0.49
CA PHE A 196 13.95 -7.93 0.49
C PHE A 196 12.60 -8.62 0.32
N TYR A 197 12.25 -9.01 -0.91
CA TYR A 197 10.91 -9.41 -1.32
C TYR A 197 10.56 -10.83 -0.89
N ALA A 198 9.39 -11.02 -0.31
CA ALA A 198 8.92 -12.29 0.20
C ALA A 198 8.07 -13.10 -0.80
N GLY A 199 8.04 -12.69 -2.08
CA GLY A 199 7.36 -13.44 -3.15
C GLY A 199 5.83 -13.39 -3.10
N ARG A 200 5.24 -12.44 -2.37
CA ARG A 200 3.80 -12.35 -2.12
C ARG A 200 3.31 -10.91 -2.00
N GLY A 201 2.02 -10.70 -2.24
CA GLY A 201 1.45 -9.37 -2.24
C GLY A 201 -0.05 -9.32 -2.53
N VAL A 202 -0.52 -8.14 -2.91
CA VAL A 202 -1.88 -7.88 -3.37
C VAL A 202 -1.81 -7.07 -4.66
N VAL A 203 -2.47 -7.57 -5.71
CA VAL A 203 -2.64 -6.83 -6.98
C VAL A 203 -3.91 -5.99 -6.86
N LEU A 204 -3.83 -4.75 -7.30
CA LEU A 204 -4.84 -3.72 -7.13
C LEU A 204 -5.17 -3.03 -8.46
N ALA A 205 -6.45 -2.83 -8.74
CA ALA A 205 -6.91 -1.97 -9.84
C ALA A 205 -8.15 -1.20 -9.42
N GLY A 206 -8.31 0.01 -9.95
CA GLY A 206 -9.50 0.82 -9.70
C GLY A 206 -10.76 0.14 -10.22
N PRO A 207 -11.95 0.59 -9.80
CA PRO A 207 -13.19 0.13 -10.38
C PRO A 207 -13.18 0.38 -11.89
N THR A 208 -13.62 -0.60 -12.67
CA THR A 208 -13.81 -0.41 -14.11
C THR A 208 -15.02 0.48 -14.34
N GLU A 209 -14.87 1.57 -15.09
CA GLU A 209 -16.01 2.32 -15.60
C GLU A 209 -16.83 1.38 -16.52
N GLY A 210 -17.98 0.88 -16.05
CA GLY A 210 -18.86 0.06 -16.89
C GLY A 210 -19.76 -0.99 -16.25
N GLU A 211 -19.66 -1.29 -14.94
CA GLU A 211 -20.58 -2.24 -14.27
C GLU A 211 -21.40 -1.62 -13.13
N ALA A 212 -21.21 -0.33 -12.85
CA ALA A 212 -22.21 0.45 -12.13
C ALA A 212 -23.30 0.88 -13.13
N GLN A 213 -24.51 0.31 -12.98
CA GLN A 213 -25.75 0.68 -13.68
C GLN A 213 -25.94 0.11 -15.10
N ARG A 214 -26.19 -1.20 -15.22
CA ARG A 214 -27.19 -1.69 -16.18
C ARG A 214 -28.35 -2.26 -15.38
N ASP A 215 -29.37 -1.43 -15.20
CA ASP A 215 -30.67 -1.86 -14.71
C ASP A 215 -31.29 -2.82 -15.76
N PRO A 216 -31.67 -4.06 -15.42
CA PRO A 216 -32.28 -4.99 -16.37
C PRO A 216 -33.67 -4.57 -16.87
N HIS A 217 -34.23 -3.45 -16.41
CA HIS A 217 -35.63 -3.09 -16.64
C HIS A 217 -35.94 -2.16 -17.82
N ASP A 218 -34.96 -1.72 -18.63
CA ASP A 218 -35.24 -0.84 -19.79
C ASP A 218 -35.19 -1.56 -21.15
N LEU A 219 -36.00 -2.61 -21.28
CA LEU A 219 -36.39 -3.16 -22.58
C LEU A 219 -37.91 -3.25 -22.65
N GLY A 220 -38.57 -2.15 -23.05
CA GLY A 220 -39.99 -2.24 -23.37
C GLY A 220 -40.75 -0.94 -23.52
N ARG A 221 -40.43 -0.15 -24.54
CA ARG A 221 -41.32 0.75 -25.32
C ARG A 221 -40.39 1.57 -26.24
N ASP A 222 -40.44 1.44 -27.56
CA ASP A 222 -41.56 1.93 -28.36
C ASP A 222 -41.80 1.13 -29.65
N ARG A 223 -43.08 1.10 -30.01
CA ARG A 223 -43.59 0.85 -31.37
C ARG A 223 -43.76 2.19 -32.07
#